data_AF-A0A2A5JKI8-F1
#
_entry.id   AF-A0A2A5JKI8-F1
#
_cell.length_a   1.000
_cell.length_b   1.000
_cell.length_c   1.000
_cell.angle_alpha   90.00
_cell.angle_beta   90.00
_cell.angle_gamma   90.00
#
_symmetry.space_group_name_H-M   'P 1'
#
loop_
_entity.id
_entity.type
_entity.pdbx_description
1 polymer ?
#
loop_
_entity_poly.entity_id
_entity_poly.type
_entity_poly.pdbx_seq_one_letter_code
_entity_poly.pdbx_strand_id
1 'polypeptide(L)'
;MSKTLIYRLGSHPKRSLKFFLAGLCLVIVAAIFIALGYYQDHRFQIVGLILLLPGLCCAFYGYIGIFANRFSQVLEAREKRHQTLKDNDPFA
;
A
#
# COMPACT_ATOMS: atom_id res chain seq x y z
N MET A 1 15.70 23.04 -10.33
CA MET A 1 15.35 22.77 -8.91
C MET A 1 14.05 21.96 -8.75
N SER A 2 13.62 21.23 -9.78
CA SER A 2 12.34 20.47 -9.83
C SER A 2 12.50 18.95 -9.65
N LYS A 3 13.74 18.42 -9.74
CA LYS A 3 14.05 16.99 -9.57
C LYS A 3 13.96 16.52 -8.10
N THR A 4 14.24 17.42 -7.16
CA THR A 4 14.26 17.12 -5.71
C THR A 4 12.87 16.87 -5.13
N LEU A 5 11.83 17.46 -5.73
CA LEU A 5 10.44 17.23 -5.33
C LEU A 5 9.94 15.86 -5.78
N ILE A 6 10.32 15.41 -6.98
CA ILE A 6 10.01 14.07 -7.49
C ILE A 6 10.73 13.01 -6.66
N TYR A 7 12.01 13.25 -6.33
CA TYR A 7 12.78 12.36 -5.44
C TYR A 7 12.21 12.31 -4.01
N ARG A 8 11.67 13.44 -3.48
CA ARG A 8 10.98 13.45 -2.18
C ARG A 8 9.59 12.82 -2.20
N LEU A 9 8.89 12.85 -3.34
CA LEU A 9 7.61 12.13 -3.50
C LEU A 9 7.83 10.61 -3.52
N GLY A 10 8.92 10.13 -4.14
CA GLY A 10 9.36 8.74 -4.06
C GLY A 10 9.94 8.34 -2.68
N SER A 11 10.48 9.30 -1.91
CA SER A 11 11.07 9.03 -0.59
C SER A 11 10.09 9.08 0.59
N HIS A 12 8.77 9.13 0.35
CA HIS A 12 7.74 8.99 1.40
C HIS A 12 6.96 7.65 1.37
N PRO A 13 7.61 6.48 1.15
CA PRO A 13 6.93 5.18 1.26
C PRO A 13 6.40 4.92 2.68
N LYS A 14 6.94 5.64 3.68
CA LYS A 14 6.56 5.53 5.09
C LYS A 14 5.11 5.91 5.38
N ARG A 15 4.47 6.79 4.61
CA ARG A 15 3.11 7.26 4.94
C ARG A 15 2.05 6.22 4.53
N SER A 16 2.12 5.71 3.30
CA SER A 16 1.19 4.67 2.82
C SER A 16 1.41 3.33 3.51
N LEU A 17 2.66 2.95 3.81
CA LEU A 17 2.94 1.74 4.58
C LEU A 17 2.34 1.79 5.99
N LYS A 18 2.39 2.96 6.64
CA LYS A 18 1.76 3.15 7.95
C LYS A 18 0.24 3.01 7.89
N PHE A 19 -0.41 3.54 6.85
CA PHE A 19 -1.85 3.37 6.65
C PHE A 19 -2.23 1.93 6.32
N PHE A 20 -1.43 1.23 5.51
CA PHE A 20 -1.61 -0.21 5.25
C PHE A 20 -1.53 -1.03 6.53
N LEU A 21 -0.47 -0.82 7.32
CA LEU A 21 -0.23 -1.57 8.55
C LEU A 21 -1.30 -1.26 9.63
N ALA A 22 -1.71 0.00 9.74
CA ALA A 22 -2.81 0.40 10.62
C ALA A 22 -4.14 -0.26 10.20
N GLY A 23 -4.46 -0.26 8.91
CA GLY A 23 -5.62 -0.95 8.35
C GLY A 23 -5.56 -2.46 8.60
N LEU A 24 -4.40 -3.07 8.41
CA LEU A 24 -4.18 -4.50 8.67
C LEU A 24 -4.38 -4.86 10.13
N CYS A 25 -3.83 -4.08 11.07
CA CYS A 25 -4.09 -4.25 12.49
C CYS A 25 -5.60 -4.16 12.79
N LEU A 26 -6.29 -3.18 12.21
CA LEU A 26 -7.73 -3.01 12.42
C LEU A 26 -8.55 -4.20 11.87
N VAL A 27 -8.15 -4.76 10.73
CA VAL A 27 -8.75 -5.99 10.17
C VAL A 27 -8.51 -7.19 11.08
N ILE A 28 -7.30 -7.35 11.65
CA ILE A 28 -7.00 -8.44 12.59
C ILE A 28 -7.86 -8.30 13.86
N VAL A 29 -7.97 -7.09 14.41
CA VAL A 29 -8.84 -6.83 15.57
C VAL A 29 -10.30 -7.13 15.24
N ALA A 30 -10.80 -6.69 14.08
CA ALA A 30 -12.14 -7.00 13.61
C ALA A 30 -12.37 -8.52 13.47
N ALA A 31 -11.40 -9.25 12.92
CA ALA A 31 -11.47 -10.71 12.79
C ALA A 31 -11.54 -11.43 14.15
N ILE A 32 -10.80 -10.93 15.16
CA ILE A 32 -10.88 -11.45 16.54
C ILE A 32 -12.28 -11.21 17.12
N PHE A 33 -12.86 -10.02 16.92
CA PHE A 33 -14.23 -9.72 17.37
C PHE A 33 -15.28 -10.60 16.68
N ILE A 34 -15.12 -10.85 15.37
CA ILE A 34 -15.99 -11.76 14.61
C ILE A 34 -15.88 -13.19 15.15
N ALA A 35 -14.67 -13.67 15.39
CA ALA A 35 -14.44 -15.01 15.95
C ALA A 35 -15.03 -15.14 17.36
N LEU A 36 -14.81 -14.15 18.24
CA LEU A 36 -15.41 -14.14 19.58
C LEU A 36 -16.94 -14.08 19.52
N GLY A 37 -17.51 -13.32 18.58
CA GLY A 37 -18.95 -13.26 18.38
C GLY A 37 -19.56 -14.56 17.82
N TYR A 38 -18.78 -15.33 17.06
CA TYR A 38 -19.19 -16.66 16.62
C TYR A 38 -19.29 -17.66 17.78
N TYR A 39 -18.37 -17.60 18.75
CA TYR A 39 -18.35 -18.55 19.87
C TYR A 39 -19.15 -18.12 21.10
N GLN A 40 -19.34 -16.81 21.34
CA GLN A 40 -20.02 -16.32 22.55
C GLN A 40 -21.38 -15.68 22.27
N ASP A 41 -21.39 -14.53 21.59
CA ASP A 41 -22.59 -13.72 21.43
C ASP A 41 -22.54 -12.95 20.11
N HIS A 42 -23.60 -13.08 19.31
CA HIS A 42 -23.73 -12.48 17.97
C HIS A 42 -23.54 -10.96 17.97
N ARG A 43 -23.74 -10.28 19.12
CA ARG A 43 -23.46 -8.84 19.28
C ARG A 43 -22.01 -8.48 18.98
N PHE A 44 -21.04 -9.29 19.41
CA PHE A 44 -19.62 -9.05 19.11
C PHE A 44 -19.30 -9.25 17.63
N GLN A 45 -20.04 -10.14 16.95
CA GLN A 45 -19.90 -10.37 15.53
C GLN A 45 -20.33 -9.14 14.71
N ILE A 46 -21.44 -8.49 15.11
CA ILE A 46 -21.91 -7.25 14.49
C ILE A 46 -20.88 -6.12 14.67
N VAL A 47 -20.32 -5.96 15.87
CA VAL A 47 -19.27 -4.97 16.14
C VAL A 47 -18.03 -5.24 15.28
N GLY A 48 -17.60 -6.50 15.20
CA GLY A 48 -16.49 -6.91 14.35
C GLY A 48 -16.74 -6.62 12.86
N LEU A 49 -17.96 -6.83 12.36
CA LEU A 49 -18.31 -6.55 10.97
C LEU A 49 -18.31 -5.04 10.66
N ILE A 50 -18.82 -4.21 11.57
CA ILE A 50 -18.77 -2.75 11.45
C ILE A 50 -17.32 -2.25 11.43
N LEU A 51 -16.44 -2.86 12.23
CA LEU A 51 -15.02 -2.50 12.28
C LEU A 51 -14.23 -3.04 11.07
N LEU A 52 -14.65 -4.17 10.50
CA LEU A 52 -14.01 -4.79 9.36
C LEU A 52 -14.07 -3.90 8.11
N LEU A 53 -15.21 -3.26 7.87
CA LEU A 53 -15.46 -2.43 6.69
C LEU A 53 -14.44 -1.26 6.55
N PRO A 54 -14.27 -0.36 7.54
CA PRO A 54 -13.25 0.68 7.48
C PRO A 54 -11.83 0.11 7.52
N GLY A 55 -11.60 -1.04 8.18
CA GLY A 55 -10.31 -1.73 8.17
C GLY A 55 -9.88 -2.15 6.78
N LEU A 56 -10.79 -2.77 6.03
CA LEU A 56 -10.59 -3.15 4.63
C LEU A 56 -10.37 -1.93 3.74
N CYS A 57 -11.17 -0.87 3.89
CA CYS A 57 -10.98 0.37 3.14
C CYS A 57 -9.59 0.98 3.38
N CYS A 58 -9.14 1.06 4.65
CA CYS A 58 -7.81 1.56 5.00
C CYS A 58 -6.69 0.66 4.46
N ALA A 59 -6.81 -0.67 4.60
CA ALA A 59 -5.84 -1.62 4.08
C ALA A 59 -5.72 -1.53 2.56
N PHE A 60 -6.85 -1.42 1.86
CA PHE A 60 -6.90 -1.23 0.41
C PHE A 60 -6.22 0.09 -0.02
N TYR A 61 -6.53 1.19 0.66
CA TYR A 61 -5.88 2.49 0.41
C TYR A 61 -4.36 2.43 0.63
N GLY A 62 -3.93 1.75 1.68
CA GLY A 62 -2.51 1.53 1.96
C GLY A 62 -1.82 0.68 0.89
N TYR A 63 -2.49 -0.37 0.39
CA TYR A 63 -1.98 -1.23 -0.68
C TYR A 63 -1.77 -0.46 -1.98
N ILE A 64 -2.74 0.37 -2.39
CA ILE A 64 -2.61 1.25 -3.57
C ILE A 64 -1.38 2.16 -3.43
N GLY A 65 -1.10 2.66 -2.23
CA GLY A 65 0.08 3.48 -1.98
C GLY A 65 1.42 2.73 -2.06
N ILE A 66 1.48 1.47 -1.61
CA ILE A 66 2.66 0.60 -1.78
C ILE A 66 2.85 0.25 -3.25
N PHE A 67 1.76 -0.04 -3.96
CA PHE A 67 1.76 -0.35 -5.37
C PHE A 67 2.28 0.83 -6.19
N ALA A 68 1.79 2.04 -5.94
CA ALA A 68 2.28 3.26 -6.61
C ALA A 68 3.80 3.44 -6.43
N ASN A 69 4.33 3.15 -5.24
CA ASN A 69 5.76 3.22 -4.96
C ASN A 69 6.59 2.12 -5.63
N ARG A 70 6.05 0.91 -5.81
CA ARG A 70 6.73 -0.14 -6.62
C ARG A 70 6.61 0.16 -8.11
N PHE A 71 5.48 0.71 -8.54
CA PHE A 71 5.22 1.03 -9.93
C PHE A 71 6.11 2.18 -10.42
N SER A 72 6.34 3.22 -9.61
CA SER A 72 7.29 4.29 -9.93
C SER A 72 8.71 3.75 -10.12
N GLN A 73 9.17 2.85 -9.25
CA GLN A 73 10.48 2.20 -9.38
C GLN A 73 10.58 1.36 -10.66
N VAL A 74 9.51 0.68 -11.06
CA VAL A 74 9.48 -0.08 -12.33
C VAL A 74 9.54 0.86 -13.53
N LEU A 75 8.83 1.99 -13.52
CA LEU A 75 8.89 2.99 -14.58
C LEU A 75 10.30 3.58 -14.71
N GLU A 76 10.90 4.01 -13.59
CA GLU A 76 12.27 4.55 -13.57
C GLU A 76 13.29 3.52 -14.07
N ALA A 77 13.14 2.24 -13.68
CA ALA A 77 14.01 1.18 -14.16
C ALA A 77 13.87 0.92 -15.67
N ARG A 78 12.66 1.06 -16.22
CA ARG A 78 12.41 0.93 -17.67
C ARG A 78 13.01 2.10 -18.45
N GLU A 79 12.86 3.32 -17.96
CA GLU A 79 13.37 4.52 -18.63
C GLU A 79 14.91 4.54 -18.64
N LYS A 80 15.56 4.18 -17.53
CA LYS A 80 17.01 3.97 -17.49
C LYS A 80 17.48 2.92 -18.48
N ARG A 81 16.78 1.78 -18.59
CA ARG A 81 17.13 0.74 -19.57
C ARG A 81 17.05 1.25 -21.00
N HIS A 82 16.02 2.04 -21.32
CA HIS A 82 15.86 2.60 -22.66
C HIS A 82 16.96 3.63 -22.98
N GLN A 83 17.39 4.41 -21.99
CA GLN A 83 18.54 5.31 -22.13
C GLN A 83 19.86 4.56 -22.32
N THR A 84 20.13 3.49 -21.56
CA THR A 84 21.35 2.69 -21.73
C THR A 84 21.40 1.94 -23.06
N LEU A 85 20.25 1.56 -23.61
CA LEU A 85 20.19 0.97 -24.95
C LEU A 85 20.57 2.02 -26.01
N LYS A 86 19.94 3.20 -25.95
CA LYS A 86 20.22 4.31 -26.87
C LYS A 86 21.68 4.80 -26.81
N ASP A 87 22.30 4.80 -25.63
CA ASP A 87 23.68 5.26 -25.40
C ASP A 87 24.73 4.22 -25.85
N ASN A 88 24.37 2.94 -25.81
CA ASN A 88 25.27 1.83 -26.12
C ASN A 88 24.96 1.19 -27.49
N ASP A 89 24.17 1.86 -28.34
CA ASP A 89 23.94 1.46 -29.73
C ASP A 89 25.20 1.82 -30.54
N PRO A 90 26.04 0.84 -30.96
CA PRO A 90 27.31 1.11 -31.65
C PRO A 90 27.11 1.51 -33.13
N PHE A 91 25.85 1.70 -33.54
CA PHE A 91 25.41 1.97 -34.92
C PHE A 91 24.59 3.28 -35.05
N ALA A 92 24.44 4.04 -33.96
CA ALA A 92 23.87 5.39 -33.97
C ALA A 92 24.97 6.43 -34.24
#